data_AF-A0A9P0FDJ1-F1
#
_entry.id   AF-A0A9P0FDJ1-F1
#
_cell.length_a   1.000
_cell.length_b   1.000
_cell.length_c   1.000
_cell.angle_alpha   90.00
_cell.angle_beta   90.00
_cell.angle_gamma   90.00
#
_symmetry.space_group_name_H-M   'P 1'
#
loop_
_entity.id
_entity.type
_entity.pdbx_description
1 polymer ?
#
loop_
_entity_poly.entity_id
_entity_poly.type
_entity_poly.pdbx_seq_one_letter_code
_entity_poly.pdbx_strand_id
1 'polypeptide(L)'
;MAIVNKCQTIAFKNFQILVRKRHIFSSFSAIFLRNYSCKMSKTACVFLAKGTEEMEFVITADVLRRAGINVTVAGVPDNKPILCSRDITIIPDIGVEDVKSKGPYDVLVLPGGLGGSKAFAESKTVGCLLKEQEESGGIIAAICAAPTALKAHCIGVGKTLTSYPAMKNDMEEGGMYRYKEDKVVVDGNLITSRGPGTAFDFALNIVDKLLGRESAQKTAQPMLLDY
;
A
#
# COMPACT_ATOMS: atom_id res chain seq x y z
N MET A 1 -25.08 12.62 -5.92
CA MET A 1 -25.70 11.28 -6.07
C MET A 1 -26.63 11.15 -7.29
N ALA A 2 -26.62 12.08 -8.26
CA ALA A 2 -27.55 12.08 -9.40
C ALA A 2 -26.91 11.75 -10.77
N ILE A 3 -25.58 11.62 -10.85
CA ILE A 3 -24.86 11.42 -12.13
C ILE A 3 -24.66 9.91 -12.42
N VAL A 4 -24.53 9.08 -11.38
CA VAL A 4 -24.34 7.62 -11.50
C VAL A 4 -25.60 6.92 -12.05
N ASN A 5 -26.80 7.41 -11.69
CA ASN A 5 -28.06 6.84 -12.17
C ASN A 5 -28.31 7.07 -13.67
N LYS A 6 -27.81 8.17 -14.26
CA LYS A 6 -28.06 8.49 -15.67
C LYS A 6 -27.29 7.58 -16.62
N CYS A 7 -26.07 7.16 -16.26
CA CYS A 7 -25.28 6.23 -17.07
C CYS A 7 -25.86 4.81 -17.09
N GLN A 8 -26.40 4.33 -15.96
CA GLN A 8 -27.04 3.00 -15.90
C GLN A 8 -28.30 2.92 -16.76
N THR A 9 -29.10 4.00 -16.84
CA THR A 9 -30.33 4.01 -17.63
C THR A 9 -30.07 4.07 -19.15
N ILE A 10 -29.01 4.75 -19.58
CA ILE A 10 -28.63 4.83 -21.00
C ILE A 10 -28.09 3.47 -21.50
N ALA A 11 -27.30 2.78 -20.68
CA ALA A 11 -26.81 1.44 -20.99
C ALA A 11 -27.96 0.41 -21.11
N PHE A 12 -28.95 0.46 -20.22
CA PHE A 12 -30.11 -0.43 -20.27
C PHE A 12 -31.04 -0.16 -21.46
N LYS A 13 -31.25 1.11 -21.83
CA LYS A 13 -32.05 1.48 -23.00
C LYS A 13 -31.39 1.09 -24.32
N ASN A 14 -30.07 1.28 -24.43
CA ASN A 14 -29.31 0.86 -25.61
C ASN A 14 -29.26 -0.68 -25.74
N PHE A 15 -29.22 -1.41 -24.62
CA PHE A 15 -29.31 -2.86 -24.60
C PHE A 15 -30.67 -3.38 -25.11
N GLN A 16 -31.79 -2.79 -24.67
CA GLN A 16 -33.12 -3.20 -25.16
C GLN A 16 -33.36 -2.87 -26.64
N ILE A 17 -32.79 -1.78 -27.16
CA ILE A 17 -32.89 -1.42 -28.58
C ILE A 17 -32.11 -2.41 -29.46
N LEU A 18 -30.98 -2.93 -28.97
CA LEU A 18 -30.15 -3.89 -29.69
C LEU A 18 -30.76 -5.31 -29.75
N VAL A 19 -31.57 -5.70 -28.75
CA VAL A 19 -32.20 -7.03 -28.65
C VAL A 19 -33.36 -7.21 -29.65
N ARG A 20 -33.91 -6.14 -30.24
CA ARG A 20 -35.04 -6.21 -31.19
C ARG A 20 -34.68 -6.54 -32.64
N LYS A 21 -33.40 -6.56 -33.03
CA LYS A 21 -32.97 -6.99 -34.37
C LYS A 21 -32.30 -8.35 -34.29
N ARG A 22 -33.07 -9.39 -34.62
CA ARG A 22 -32.60 -10.78 -34.72
C ARG A 22 -31.50 -10.93 -35.78
N HIS A 23 -30.61 -11.87 -35.49
CA HIS A 23 -29.55 -12.46 -36.31
C HIS A 23 -28.26 -11.65 -36.42
N ILE A 24 -27.29 -11.99 -35.56
CA ILE A 24 -25.81 -12.07 -35.74
C ILE A 24 -25.15 -11.86 -34.36
N PHE A 25 -25.34 -12.72 -33.36
CA PHE A 25 -24.59 -12.57 -32.10
C PHE A 25 -24.41 -13.91 -31.39
N SER A 26 -23.42 -14.71 -31.80
CA SER A 26 -22.83 -15.74 -30.92
C SER A 26 -21.35 -15.50 -30.62
N SER A 27 -20.70 -14.52 -31.26
CA SER A 27 -19.24 -14.31 -31.11
C SER A 27 -18.83 -12.93 -30.58
N PHE A 28 -19.71 -11.94 -30.57
CA PHE A 28 -19.37 -10.60 -30.06
C PHE A 28 -19.57 -10.44 -28.54
N SER A 29 -20.48 -11.19 -27.93
CA SER A 29 -20.78 -11.09 -26.49
C SER A 29 -19.60 -11.57 -25.62
N ALA A 30 -18.92 -12.63 -26.04
CA ALA A 30 -17.78 -13.20 -25.31
C ALA A 30 -16.53 -12.31 -25.36
N ILE A 31 -16.32 -11.56 -26.44
CA ILE A 31 -15.18 -10.64 -26.59
C ILE A 31 -15.40 -9.38 -25.74
N PHE A 32 -16.64 -8.88 -25.66
CA PHE A 32 -16.97 -7.71 -24.86
C PHE A 32 -16.96 -8.01 -23.34
N LEU A 33 -17.39 -9.23 -22.95
CA LEU A 33 -17.36 -9.67 -21.54
C LEU A 33 -15.99 -10.16 -21.08
N ARG A 34 -15.11 -10.66 -21.97
CA ARG A 34 -13.72 -11.03 -21.61
C ARG A 34 -12.87 -9.83 -21.19
N ASN A 35 -13.18 -8.64 -21.73
CA ASN A 35 -12.42 -7.43 -21.43
C ASN A 35 -12.94 -6.64 -20.21
N TYR A 36 -14.11 -7.02 -19.68
CA TYR A 36 -14.60 -6.57 -18.38
C TYR A 36 -14.46 -7.69 -17.34
N SER A 37 -13.25 -8.25 -17.21
CA SER A 37 -12.82 -8.60 -15.85
C SER A 37 -12.73 -7.25 -15.13
N CYS A 38 -13.76 -6.92 -14.34
CA CYS A 38 -13.70 -5.82 -13.41
C CYS A 38 -12.54 -6.17 -12.46
N LYS A 39 -11.33 -5.75 -12.82
CA LYS A 39 -10.12 -5.95 -12.03
C LYS A 39 -10.40 -5.13 -10.77
N MET A 40 -10.86 -5.79 -9.72
CA MET A 40 -11.09 -5.16 -8.43
C MET A 40 -9.80 -4.42 -8.08
N SER A 41 -9.91 -3.10 -7.85
CA SER A 41 -8.75 -2.27 -7.55
C SER A 41 -8.06 -2.82 -6.30
N LYS A 42 -6.75 -3.03 -6.39
CA LYS A 42 -5.94 -3.40 -5.22
C LYS A 42 -6.07 -2.35 -4.13
N THR A 43 -5.98 -2.77 -2.87
CA THR A 43 -6.15 -1.90 -1.70
C THR A 43 -4.87 -1.81 -0.88
N ALA A 44 -4.59 -0.64 -0.33
CA ALA A 44 -3.45 -0.41 0.56
C ALA A 44 -3.90 0.36 1.80
N CYS A 45 -3.37 -0.01 2.97
CA CYS A 45 -3.48 0.78 4.19
C CYS A 45 -2.11 1.35 4.52
N VAL A 46 -1.98 2.67 4.54
CA VAL A 46 -0.74 3.36 4.91
C VAL A 46 -0.91 3.96 6.30
N PHE A 47 -0.11 3.51 7.26
CA PHE A 47 -0.18 4.03 8.63
C PHE A 47 0.46 5.41 8.72
N LEU A 48 -0.12 6.26 9.57
CA LEU A 48 0.37 7.60 9.86
C LEU A 48 0.36 7.81 11.37
N ALA A 49 1.47 8.23 11.96
CA ALA A 49 1.59 8.52 13.38
C ALA A 49 2.37 9.81 13.61
N LYS A 50 2.30 10.35 14.84
CA LYS A 50 3.11 11.51 15.22
C LYS A 50 4.60 11.22 14.99
N GLY A 51 5.26 12.11 14.25
CA GLY A 51 6.68 11.95 13.90
C GLY A 51 6.97 10.92 12.82
N THR A 52 5.95 10.47 12.07
CA THR A 52 6.14 9.80 10.77
C THR A 52 6.94 10.72 9.83
N GLU A 53 7.83 10.14 9.03
CA GLU A 53 8.55 10.87 7.98
C GLU A 53 7.59 11.17 6.81
N GLU A 54 7.31 12.45 6.60
CA GLU A 54 6.30 12.93 5.66
C GLU A 54 6.62 12.65 4.19
N MET A 55 7.89 12.66 3.76
CA MET A 55 8.24 12.34 2.38
C MET A 55 7.99 10.86 2.09
N GLU A 56 8.45 9.97 2.97
CA GLU A 56 8.23 8.53 2.86
C GLU A 56 6.74 8.19 2.83
N PHE A 57 5.94 8.85 3.66
CA PHE A 57 4.48 8.70 3.65
C PHE A 57 3.85 9.25 2.36
N VAL A 58 4.08 10.52 2.02
CA VAL A 58 3.41 11.19 0.89
C VAL A 58 3.79 10.53 -0.42
N ILE A 59 5.08 10.27 -0.66
CA ILE A 59 5.56 9.59 -1.88
C ILE A 59 4.87 8.24 -2.01
N THR A 60 4.84 7.44 -0.95
CA THR A 60 4.25 6.10 -1.03
C THR A 60 2.75 6.17 -1.30
N ALA A 61 1.99 6.97 -0.55
CA ALA A 61 0.55 7.09 -0.75
C ALA A 61 0.19 7.63 -2.15
N ASP A 62 0.94 8.64 -2.64
CA ASP A 62 0.72 9.26 -3.95
C ASP A 62 1.03 8.28 -5.09
N VAL A 63 2.19 7.61 -5.06
CA VAL A 63 2.61 6.64 -6.10
C VAL A 63 1.61 5.48 -6.19
N LEU A 64 1.16 4.94 -5.05
CA LEU A 64 0.17 3.87 -5.03
C LEU A 64 -1.17 4.35 -5.64
N ARG A 65 -1.63 5.56 -5.30
CA ARG A 65 -2.84 6.16 -5.90
C ARG A 65 -2.69 6.38 -7.41
N ARG A 66 -1.52 6.82 -7.89
CA ARG A 66 -1.24 6.96 -9.34
C ARG A 66 -1.31 5.64 -10.08
N ALA A 67 -0.93 4.54 -9.43
CA ALA A 67 -1.05 3.18 -9.98
C ALA A 67 -2.49 2.64 -9.99
N GLY A 68 -3.47 3.39 -9.47
CA GLY A 68 -4.86 2.96 -9.35
C GLY A 68 -5.15 2.06 -8.14
N ILE A 69 -4.25 2.03 -7.15
CA ILE A 69 -4.46 1.32 -5.87
C ILE A 69 -5.32 2.22 -4.98
N ASN A 70 -6.35 1.63 -4.37
CA ASN A 70 -7.21 2.31 -3.41
C ASN A 70 -6.49 2.41 -2.05
N VAL A 71 -5.94 3.58 -1.76
CA VAL A 71 -5.15 3.85 -0.54
C VAL A 71 -6.01 4.47 0.55
N THR A 72 -6.09 3.78 1.68
CA THR A 72 -6.61 4.29 2.96
C THR A 72 -5.45 4.73 3.84
N VAL A 73 -5.49 5.95 4.35
CA VAL A 73 -4.56 6.46 5.37
C VAL A 73 -5.15 6.22 6.75
N ALA A 74 -4.47 5.42 7.58
CA ALA A 74 -4.91 5.09 8.93
C ALA A 74 -4.05 5.78 9.99
N GLY A 75 -4.66 6.70 10.73
CA GLY A 75 -4.00 7.45 11.79
C GLY A 75 -3.85 6.62 13.08
N VAL A 76 -2.68 6.71 13.70
CA VAL A 76 -2.33 6.05 14.96
C VAL A 76 -2.00 7.15 15.99
N PRO A 77 -2.72 7.23 17.14
CA PRO A 77 -3.74 6.29 17.60
C PRO A 77 -5.17 6.59 17.10
N ASP A 78 -5.41 7.75 16.50
CA ASP A 78 -6.75 8.20 16.08
C ASP A 78 -6.72 8.91 14.71
N ASN A 79 -7.87 9.45 14.29
CA ASN A 79 -8.03 10.11 12.99
C ASN A 79 -7.83 11.63 13.01
N LYS A 80 -7.21 12.19 14.05
CA LYS A 80 -6.97 13.64 14.13
C LYS A 80 -5.83 14.05 13.18
N PRO A 81 -5.68 15.36 12.89
CA PRO A 81 -4.49 15.86 12.21
C PRO A 81 -3.21 15.45 12.95
N ILE A 82 -2.26 14.88 12.22
CA ILE A 82 -1.02 14.32 12.75
C ILE A 82 0.16 15.18 12.30
N LEU A 83 0.95 15.62 13.28
CA LEU A 83 2.21 16.34 13.06
C LEU A 83 3.32 15.33 12.72
N CYS A 84 3.84 15.42 11.49
CA CYS A 84 4.94 14.60 10.99
C CYS A 84 6.30 15.09 11.52
N SER A 85 7.38 14.45 11.09
CA SER A 85 8.70 14.63 11.66
C SER A 85 9.35 15.99 11.39
N ARG A 86 8.98 16.69 10.30
CA ARG A 86 9.45 18.04 9.93
C ARG A 86 8.28 19.03 9.91
N ASP A 87 7.37 18.85 10.87
CA ASP A 87 6.26 19.74 11.18
C ASP A 87 5.19 19.90 10.08
N ILE A 88 5.17 19.03 9.07
CA ILE A 88 4.04 18.92 8.15
C ILE A 88 2.87 18.22 8.85
N THR A 89 1.69 18.83 8.82
CA THR A 89 0.47 18.22 9.39
C THR A 89 -0.33 17.53 8.30
N ILE A 90 -0.67 16.26 8.51
CA ILE A 90 -1.45 15.43 7.58
C ILE A 90 -2.70 14.90 8.28
N ILE A 91 -3.83 14.91 7.59
CA ILE A 91 -5.11 14.41 8.10
C ILE A 91 -5.30 12.98 7.56
N PRO A 92 -5.44 11.96 8.43
CA PRO A 92 -5.71 10.59 8.01
C PRO A 92 -7.17 10.43 7.54
N ASP A 93 -7.44 9.39 6.74
CA ASP A 93 -8.79 9.09 6.26
C ASP A 93 -9.64 8.46 7.39
N ILE A 94 -9.03 7.59 8.20
CA ILE A 94 -9.65 6.85 9.31
C ILE A 94 -8.69 6.72 10.50
N GLY A 95 -9.20 6.26 11.65
CA GLY A 95 -8.37 5.85 12.78
C GLY A 95 -7.93 4.39 12.64
N VAL A 96 -6.85 4.01 13.31
CA VAL A 96 -6.30 2.64 13.25
C VAL A 96 -7.30 1.56 13.69
N GLU A 97 -8.21 1.89 14.62
CA GLU A 97 -9.25 0.99 15.11
C GLU A 97 -10.28 0.61 14.02
N ASP A 98 -10.47 1.46 13.02
CA ASP A 98 -11.42 1.22 11.94
C ASP A 98 -10.84 0.35 10.81
N VAL A 99 -9.52 0.15 10.77
CA VAL A 99 -8.81 -0.54 9.68
C VAL A 99 -9.39 -1.92 9.44
N LYS A 100 -9.60 -2.71 10.51
CA LYS A 100 -10.12 -4.08 10.40
C LYS A 100 -11.52 -4.14 9.78
N SER A 101 -12.37 -3.17 10.09
CA SER A 101 -13.73 -3.08 9.55
C SER A 101 -13.81 -2.67 8.08
N LYS A 102 -12.75 -2.02 7.57
CA LYS A 102 -12.66 -1.51 6.20
C LYS A 102 -11.86 -2.43 5.25
N GLY A 103 -11.14 -3.40 5.82
CA GLY A 103 -10.33 -4.37 5.09
C GLY A 103 -11.13 -5.55 4.52
N PRO A 104 -10.43 -6.56 3.94
CA PRO A 104 -8.98 -6.75 3.96
C PRO A 104 -8.20 -5.80 3.03
N TYR A 105 -6.91 -5.63 3.31
CA TYR A 105 -5.99 -4.84 2.48
C TYR A 105 -4.98 -5.75 1.78
N ASP A 106 -4.69 -5.50 0.50
CA ASP A 106 -3.64 -6.26 -0.20
C ASP A 106 -2.23 -5.94 0.35
N VAL A 107 -2.03 -4.72 0.88
CA VAL A 107 -0.77 -4.31 1.53
C VAL A 107 -1.00 -3.42 2.75
N LEU A 108 -0.25 -3.68 3.83
CA LEU A 108 -0.05 -2.75 4.94
C LEU A 108 1.31 -2.06 4.81
N VAL A 109 1.34 -0.73 4.92
CA VAL A 109 2.53 0.09 4.72
C VAL A 109 2.87 0.88 5.98
N LEU A 110 4.11 0.79 6.45
CA LEU A 110 4.66 1.58 7.54
C LEU A 110 5.76 2.51 7.01
N PRO A 111 5.47 3.82 6.87
CA PRO A 111 6.50 4.84 6.68
C PRO A 111 7.41 4.95 7.91
N GLY A 112 8.62 5.45 7.74
CA GLY A 112 9.59 5.61 8.82
C GLY A 112 9.39 6.89 9.64
N GLY A 113 10.51 7.48 10.04
CA GLY A 113 10.58 8.54 11.05
C GLY A 113 10.60 7.94 12.46
N LEU A 114 11.58 8.34 13.29
CA LEU A 114 11.80 7.72 14.61
C LEU A 114 10.56 7.79 15.51
N GLY A 115 9.85 8.92 15.51
CA GLY A 115 8.61 9.08 16.27
C GLY A 115 7.49 8.17 15.79
N GLY A 116 7.27 8.13 14.46
CA GLY A 116 6.23 7.30 13.86
C GLY A 116 6.52 5.81 14.03
N SER A 117 7.75 5.38 13.76
CA SER A 117 8.19 3.98 13.93
C SER A 117 8.08 3.51 15.38
N LYS A 118 8.42 4.37 16.35
CA LYS A 118 8.20 4.07 17.77
C LYS A 118 6.71 3.90 18.09
N ALA A 119 5.86 4.80 17.61
CA ALA A 119 4.42 4.69 17.82
C ALA A 119 3.83 3.41 17.21
N PHE A 120 4.33 2.97 16.05
CA PHE A 120 3.94 1.69 15.45
C PHE A 120 4.41 0.49 16.27
N ALA A 121 5.65 0.51 16.77
CA ALA A 121 6.21 -0.53 17.61
C ALA A 121 5.45 -0.67 18.96
N GLU A 122 4.99 0.45 19.54
CA GLU A 122 4.26 0.47 20.80
C GLU A 122 2.75 0.17 20.64
N SER A 123 2.20 0.31 19.43
CA SER A 123 0.78 0.11 19.18
C SER A 123 0.41 -1.37 19.08
N LYS A 124 -0.37 -1.84 20.07
CA LYS A 124 -0.95 -3.19 20.06
C LYS A 124 -1.87 -3.41 18.85
N THR A 125 -2.66 -2.41 18.47
CA THR A 125 -3.57 -2.49 17.32
C THR A 125 -2.79 -2.69 16.03
N VAL A 126 -1.69 -1.94 15.81
CA VAL A 126 -0.80 -2.16 14.65
C VAL A 126 -0.19 -3.56 14.69
N GLY A 127 0.32 -4.00 15.85
CA GLY A 127 0.87 -5.35 16.00
C GLY A 127 -0.11 -6.46 15.63
N CYS A 128 -1.37 -6.36 16.06
CA CYS A 128 -2.41 -7.32 15.69
C CYS A 128 -2.70 -7.31 14.19
N LEU A 129 -2.84 -6.12 13.58
CA LEU A 129 -3.09 -5.99 12.14
C LEU A 129 -1.94 -6.59 11.31
N LEU A 130 -0.69 -6.40 11.72
CA LEU A 130 0.47 -6.97 11.03
C LEU A 130 0.52 -8.49 11.12
N LYS A 131 0.18 -9.06 12.28
CA LYS A 131 0.12 -10.52 12.44
C LYS A 131 -0.97 -11.14 11.58
N GLU A 132 -2.17 -10.55 11.57
CA GLU A 132 -3.27 -10.99 10.71
C GLU A 132 -2.90 -10.89 9.22
N GLN A 133 -2.18 -9.83 8.82
CA GLN A 133 -1.68 -9.67 7.45
C GLN A 133 -0.63 -10.74 7.09
N GLU A 134 0.30 -11.04 7.99
CA GLU A 134 1.31 -12.09 7.77
C GLU A 134 0.68 -13.49 7.68
N GLU A 135 -0.23 -13.82 8.60
CA GLU A 135 -0.94 -15.11 8.64
C GLU A 135 -1.79 -15.34 7.39
N SER A 136 -2.39 -14.29 6.84
CA SER A 136 -3.17 -14.36 5.59
C SER A 136 -2.31 -14.36 4.32
N GLY A 137 -0.99 -14.19 4.44
CA GLY A 137 -0.10 -14.07 3.29
C GLY A 137 -0.23 -12.75 2.54
N GLY A 138 -0.79 -11.72 3.17
CA GLY A 138 -0.82 -10.36 2.64
C GLY A 138 0.56 -9.69 2.65
N ILE A 139 0.71 -8.60 1.90
CA ILE A 139 2.00 -7.88 1.82
C ILE A 139 2.14 -6.94 3.02
N ILE A 140 3.35 -6.88 3.58
CA ILE A 140 3.77 -5.90 4.57
C ILE A 140 4.97 -5.13 4.01
N ALA A 141 4.89 -3.81 4.02
CA ALA A 141 5.93 -2.94 3.50
C ALA A 141 6.38 -1.94 4.56
N ALA A 142 7.67 -1.84 4.85
CA ALA A 142 8.20 -0.93 5.87
C ALA A 142 9.49 -0.23 5.42
N ILE A 143 9.60 1.08 5.61
CA ILE A 143 10.74 1.88 5.14
C ILE A 143 11.45 2.58 6.31
N CYS A 144 12.76 2.78 6.16
CA CYS A 144 13.58 3.60 7.04
C CYS A 144 13.68 3.03 8.45
N ALA A 145 13.07 3.68 9.45
CA ALA A 145 13.05 3.21 10.82
C ALA A 145 11.90 2.23 11.10
N ALA A 146 10.88 2.15 10.24
CA ALA A 146 9.71 1.31 10.46
C ALA A 146 9.97 -0.20 10.55
N PRO A 147 11.03 -0.78 9.94
CA PRO A 147 11.39 -2.18 10.18
C PRO A 147 11.61 -2.55 11.66
N THR A 148 11.92 -1.59 12.54
CA THR A 148 12.02 -1.86 13.99
C THR A 148 10.67 -2.19 14.62
N ALA A 149 9.55 -1.68 14.06
CA ALA A 149 8.21 -2.08 14.46
C ALA A 149 7.90 -3.53 14.06
N LEU A 150 8.46 -4.01 12.93
CA LEU A 150 8.37 -5.42 12.55
C LEU A 150 9.10 -6.30 13.56
N LYS A 151 10.31 -5.90 13.98
CA LYS A 151 11.08 -6.57 15.04
C LYS A 151 10.29 -6.63 16.34
N ALA A 152 9.72 -5.49 16.77
CA ALA A 152 8.93 -5.38 18.01
C ALA A 152 7.69 -6.29 18.02
N HIS A 153 7.07 -6.52 16.86
CA HIS A 153 5.87 -7.36 16.72
C HIS A 153 6.16 -8.79 16.24
N CYS A 154 7.43 -9.16 16.09
CA CYS A 154 7.90 -10.45 15.56
C CYS A 154 7.37 -10.79 14.16
N ILE A 155 7.32 -9.80 13.28
CA ILE A 155 6.84 -9.95 11.90
C ILE A 155 7.99 -10.30 10.97
N GLY A 156 7.79 -11.26 10.08
CA GLY A 156 8.76 -11.62 9.04
C GLY A 156 10.02 -12.30 9.56
N VAL A 157 9.95 -12.98 10.71
CA VAL A 157 11.11 -13.64 11.32
C VAL A 157 11.77 -14.61 10.32
N GLY A 158 13.09 -14.53 10.23
CA GLY A 158 13.89 -15.33 9.30
C GLY A 158 13.90 -14.81 7.87
N LYS A 159 13.25 -13.67 7.56
CA LYS A 159 13.31 -13.02 6.25
C LYS A 159 14.53 -12.12 6.10
N THR A 160 14.79 -11.75 4.85
CA THR A 160 15.79 -10.76 4.46
C THR A 160 15.15 -9.37 4.41
N LEU A 161 15.81 -8.36 4.97
CA LEU A 161 15.32 -6.98 4.96
C LEU A 161 16.46 -5.95 4.91
N THR A 162 16.08 -4.69 4.74
CA THR A 162 16.94 -3.52 4.97
C THR A 162 16.25 -2.52 5.89
N SER A 163 16.98 -1.49 6.31
CA SER A 163 16.47 -0.37 7.10
C SER A 163 17.32 0.89 6.88
N TYR A 164 16.94 1.99 7.55
CA TYR A 164 17.81 3.15 7.66
C TYR A 164 19.14 2.76 8.32
N PRO A 165 20.30 3.25 7.84
CA PRO A 165 21.61 2.81 8.32
C PRO A 165 21.78 2.83 9.85
N ALA A 166 21.24 3.85 10.53
CA ALA A 166 21.33 3.95 11.99
C ALA A 166 20.57 2.85 12.75
N MET A 167 19.59 2.20 12.11
CA MET A 167 18.83 1.09 12.69
C MET A 167 19.46 -0.28 12.38
N LYS A 168 20.54 -0.35 11.61
CA LYS A 168 21.17 -1.62 11.20
C LYS A 168 21.52 -2.51 12.40
N ASN A 169 22.24 -1.97 13.37
CA ASN A 169 22.70 -2.73 14.53
C ASN A 169 21.52 -3.31 15.33
N ASP A 170 20.45 -2.54 15.51
CA ASP A 170 19.22 -3.03 16.14
C ASP A 170 18.58 -4.15 15.29
N MET A 171 18.50 -3.99 13.98
CA MET A 171 17.90 -5.03 13.12
C MET A 171 18.72 -6.32 13.03
N GLU A 172 20.05 -6.26 13.19
CA GLU A 172 20.94 -7.43 13.21
C GLU A 172 20.98 -8.10 14.60
N GLU A 173 20.73 -7.35 15.67
CA GLU A 173 20.71 -7.86 17.04
C GLU A 173 19.67 -8.97 17.22
N GLY A 174 20.12 -10.09 17.82
CA GLY A 174 19.27 -11.26 18.08
C GLY A 174 19.09 -12.19 16.87
N GLY A 175 19.64 -11.85 15.69
CA GLY A 175 19.65 -12.74 14.53
C GLY A 175 18.27 -13.07 13.96
N MET A 176 17.26 -12.23 14.22
CA MET A 176 15.89 -12.45 13.73
C MET A 176 15.76 -12.30 12.21
N TYR A 177 16.67 -11.56 11.58
CA TYR A 177 16.61 -11.20 10.16
C TYR A 177 17.96 -11.34 9.46
N ARG A 178 17.95 -11.51 8.15
CA ARG A 178 19.14 -11.37 7.29
C ARG A 178 19.20 -9.92 6.77
N TYR A 179 20.21 -9.16 7.17
CA TYR A 179 20.32 -7.76 6.77
C TYR A 179 20.96 -7.59 5.39
N LYS A 180 20.45 -6.64 4.62
CA LYS A 180 21.00 -6.20 3.33
C LYS A 180 21.05 -4.69 3.24
N GLU A 181 21.96 -4.17 2.43
CA GLU A 181 22.16 -2.73 2.24
C GLU A 181 21.59 -2.19 0.92
N ASP A 182 20.96 -3.06 0.12
CA ASP A 182 20.20 -2.71 -1.09
C ASP A 182 19.15 -1.63 -0.79
N LYS A 183 18.88 -0.77 -1.78
CA LYS A 183 17.88 0.31 -1.65
C LYS A 183 16.50 -0.20 -1.24
N VAL A 184 16.09 -1.33 -1.85
CA VAL A 184 14.85 -2.03 -1.57
C VAL A 184 15.14 -3.52 -1.49
N VAL A 185 14.59 -4.19 -0.49
CA VAL A 185 14.67 -5.64 -0.33
C VAL A 185 13.26 -6.21 -0.36
N VAL A 186 13.03 -7.16 -1.25
CA VAL A 186 11.78 -7.92 -1.37
C VAL A 186 12.06 -9.39 -1.04
N ASP A 187 11.48 -9.90 0.04
CA ASP A 187 11.57 -11.31 0.46
C ASP A 187 10.17 -11.90 0.67
N GLY A 188 9.64 -12.53 -0.38
CA GLY A 188 8.26 -13.01 -0.40
C GLY A 188 7.26 -11.85 -0.33
N ASN A 189 6.52 -11.77 0.78
CA ASN A 189 5.51 -10.74 1.03
C ASN A 189 6.01 -9.59 1.92
N LEU A 190 7.28 -9.60 2.31
CA LEU A 190 7.91 -8.51 3.04
C LEU A 190 8.69 -7.61 2.06
N ILE A 191 8.40 -6.32 2.08
CA ILE A 191 9.12 -5.30 1.30
C ILE A 191 9.72 -4.30 2.28
N THR A 192 11.02 -4.05 2.19
CA THR A 192 11.68 -3.05 3.03
C THR A 192 12.57 -2.11 2.24
N SER A 193 12.78 -0.90 2.76
CA SER A 193 13.58 0.15 2.09
C SER A 193 14.28 1.06 3.10
N ARG A 194 15.24 1.86 2.65
CA ARG A 194 16.23 2.50 3.53
C ARG A 194 15.88 3.90 4.05
N GLY A 195 15.19 4.75 3.32
CA GLY A 195 14.98 6.14 3.75
C GLY A 195 14.24 7.00 2.72
N PRO A 196 14.16 8.33 2.93
CA PRO A 196 13.42 9.20 2.03
C PRO A 196 13.93 9.15 0.59
N GLY A 197 15.25 9.05 0.40
CA GLY A 197 15.88 8.93 -0.92
C GLY A 197 15.59 7.62 -1.67
N THR A 198 14.98 6.62 -1.02
CA THR A 198 14.58 5.34 -1.62
C THR A 198 13.06 5.13 -1.59
N ALA A 199 12.27 6.17 -1.25
CA ALA A 199 10.83 6.08 -1.12
C ALA A 199 10.10 5.83 -2.46
N PHE A 200 10.60 6.40 -3.55
CA PHE A 200 10.04 6.12 -4.89
C PHE A 200 10.30 4.68 -5.31
N ASP A 201 11.54 4.19 -5.19
CA ASP A 201 11.91 2.79 -5.47
C ASP A 201 11.05 1.83 -4.63
N PHE A 202 10.85 2.17 -3.34
CA PHE A 202 10.00 1.41 -2.42
C PHE A 202 8.55 1.34 -2.88
N ALA A 203 7.93 2.48 -3.15
CA ALA A 203 6.54 2.55 -3.56
C ALA A 203 6.31 1.83 -4.91
N LEU A 204 7.24 1.98 -5.86
CA LEU A 204 7.17 1.31 -7.15
C LEU A 204 7.37 -0.22 -7.02
N ASN A 205 8.17 -0.71 -6.07
CA ASN A 205 8.25 -2.14 -5.76
C ASN A 205 6.94 -2.69 -5.17
N ILE A 206 6.20 -1.90 -4.40
CA ILE A 206 4.85 -2.28 -3.94
C ILE A 206 3.89 -2.35 -5.14
N VAL A 207 3.93 -1.36 -6.04
CA VAL A 207 3.13 -1.38 -7.29
C VAL A 207 3.47 -2.61 -8.14
N ASP A 208 4.76 -2.90 -8.33
CA ASP A 208 5.24 -4.05 -9.09
C ASP A 208 4.72 -5.36 -8.50
N LYS A 209 4.81 -5.51 -7.17
CA LYS A 209 4.32 -6.70 -6.46
C LYS A 209 2.80 -6.89 -6.61
N LEU A 210 2.02 -5.81 -6.59
CA LEU A 210 0.55 -5.87 -6.61
C LEU A 210 -0.05 -5.93 -8.02
N LEU A 211 0.54 -5.20 -8.97
CA LEU A 211 -0.02 -4.90 -10.28
C LEU A 211 0.89 -5.31 -11.44
N GLY A 212 2.10 -5.78 -11.16
CA GLY A 212 3.10 -6.22 -12.13
C GLY A 212 4.00 -5.10 -12.65
N ARG A 213 5.17 -5.51 -13.15
CA ARG A 213 6.26 -4.66 -13.64
C ARG A 213 5.82 -3.57 -14.62
N GLU A 214 4.99 -3.93 -15.60
CA GLU A 214 4.50 -3.00 -16.61
C GLU A 214 3.70 -1.84 -15.99
N SER A 215 2.86 -2.13 -14.98
CA SER A 215 2.08 -1.11 -14.27
C SER A 215 2.99 -0.17 -13.47
N ALA A 216 4.03 -0.71 -12.83
CA ALA A 216 5.00 0.10 -12.10
C ALA A 216 5.77 1.04 -13.03
N GLN A 217 6.23 0.56 -14.19
CA GLN A 217 6.91 1.38 -15.21
C GLN A 217 6.01 2.48 -15.78
N LYS A 218 4.75 2.16 -16.10
CA LYS A 218 3.76 3.16 -16.53
C LYS A 218 3.47 4.22 -15.46
N THR A 219 3.53 3.83 -14.19
CA THR A 219 3.35 4.76 -13.05
C THR A 219 4.58 5.66 -12.86
N ALA A 220 5.79 5.12 -13.06
CA ALA A 220 7.06 5.82 -12.92
C ALA A 220 7.27 6.90 -14.00
N GLN A 221 6.96 6.57 -15.27
CA GLN A 221 7.23 7.44 -16.42
C GLN A 221 6.70 8.90 -16.28
N PRO A 222 5.43 9.16 -15.93
CA PRO A 222 4.93 10.54 -15.79
C PRO A 222 5.51 11.28 -14.56
N MET A 223 6.17 10.57 -13.64
CA MET A 223 6.91 11.16 -12.51
C MET A 223 8.39 11.39 -12.84
N LEU A 224 8.83 11.12 -14.07
CA LEU A 224 10.21 11.27 -14.54
C LEU A 224 11.20 10.37 -13.78
N LEU A 225 10.76 9.16 -13.44
CA LEU A 225 11.58 8.17 -12.76
C LEU A 225 11.93 7.02 -13.71
N ASP A 226 13.18 6.60 -13.65
CA ASP A 226 13.62 5.35 -14.26
C ASP A 226 13.31 4.20 -13.30
N TYR A 227 12.47 3.25 -13.72
CA TYR A 227 12.09 2.09 -12.91
C TYR A 227 12.27 0.76 -13.62
#